data_AF-A0A7K2KVQ8-F1
#
_entry.id   AF-A0A7K2KVQ8-F1
#
_cell.length_a   1.000
_cell.length_b   1.000
_cell.length_c   1.000
_cell.angle_alpha   90.00
_cell.angle_beta   90.00
_cell.angle_gamma   90.00
#
_symmetry.space_group_name_H-M   'P 1'
#
loop_
_entity.id
_entity.type
_entity.pdbx_description
1 polymer ?
#
loop_
_entity_poly.entity_id
_entity_poly.type
_entity_poly.pdbx_seq_one_letter_code
_entity_poly.pdbx_strand_id
1 'polypeptide(L)'
;DVMAATHAPGPGWPDWLTDDTDVCRCEEVPAGRIREAVSELGARDARTVKLLTRAGMGWCQGRMCGTAVSCLAAAGATAEPPAERRPFALPVPLATLAALDAPPGPDTPLDTPQPSGGPTTPTPR
;
A
#
# COMPACT_ATOMS: atom_id res chain seq x y z
N ASP A 1 2.95 -2.09 14.81
CA ASP A 1 1.78 -2.11 13.91
C ASP A 1 1.41 -3.57 13.65
N VAL A 2 0.21 -4.01 14.04
CA VAL A 2 -0.24 -5.41 13.95
C VAL A 2 -0.25 -5.92 12.50
N MET A 3 -0.62 -5.06 11.54
CA MET A 3 -0.67 -5.43 10.12
C MET A 3 0.73 -5.68 9.58
N ALA A 4 1.69 -4.79 9.89
CA ALA A 4 3.07 -4.94 9.47
C ALA A 4 3.72 -6.21 10.02
N ALA A 5 3.39 -6.62 11.25
CA ALA A 5 3.87 -7.86 11.85
C ALA A 5 3.22 -9.10 11.20
N THR A 6 1.93 -9.03 10.88
CA THR A 6 1.18 -10.14 10.26
C THR A 6 1.64 -10.43 8.83
N HIS A 7 2.04 -9.39 8.10
CA HIS A 7 2.46 -9.49 6.70
C HIS A 7 3.98 -9.42 6.51
N ALA A 8 4.75 -9.46 7.60
CA ALA A 8 6.20 -9.57 7.52
C ALA A 8 6.57 -10.94 6.91
N PRO A 9 7.36 -10.98 5.84
CA PRO A 9 7.86 -12.24 5.30
C PRO A 9 8.75 -12.96 6.32
N GLY A 10 8.76 -14.30 6.27
CA GLY A 10 9.64 -15.13 7.09
C GLY A 10 11.12 -15.00 6.69
N PRO A 11 12.05 -15.58 7.46
CA PRO A 11 13.47 -15.58 7.12
C PRO A 11 13.75 -16.30 5.79
N GLY A 12 14.77 -15.85 5.06
CA GLY A 12 15.20 -16.45 3.78
C GLY A 12 14.29 -16.16 2.58
N TRP A 13 13.20 -15.41 2.77
CA TRP A 13 12.28 -15.06 1.69
C TRP A 13 12.92 -14.30 0.49
N PRO A 14 13.96 -13.43 0.64
CA PRO A 14 14.49 -12.71 -0.51
C PRO A 14 15.14 -13.64 -1.53
N ASP A 15 15.65 -14.79 -1.07
CA ASP A 15 16.31 -15.81 -1.90
C ASP A 15 15.33 -16.58 -2.78
N TRP A 16 14.03 -16.52 -2.46
CA TRP A 16 12.98 -17.18 -3.24
C TRP A 16 12.44 -16.30 -4.37
N LEU A 17 12.77 -15.01 -4.37
CA LEU A 17 12.21 -14.03 -5.31
C LEU A 17 12.96 -14.04 -6.65
N THR A 18 12.24 -14.35 -7.71
CA THR A 18 12.65 -13.96 -9.07
C THR A 18 12.42 -12.46 -9.29
N ASP A 19 13.05 -11.88 -10.30
CA ASP A 19 12.87 -10.46 -10.61
C ASP A 19 11.41 -10.11 -10.97
N ASP A 20 10.65 -11.05 -11.54
CA ASP A 20 9.23 -10.89 -11.90
C ASP A 20 8.26 -11.10 -10.73
N THR A 21 8.75 -11.42 -9.53
CA THR A 21 7.88 -11.67 -8.38
C THR A 21 7.27 -10.36 -7.88
N ASP A 22 5.95 -10.24 -7.93
CA ASP A 22 5.22 -9.10 -7.36
C ASP A 22 5.45 -8.96 -5.85
N VAL A 23 6.11 -7.87 -5.45
CA VAL A 23 6.27 -7.49 -4.04
C VAL A 23 5.16 -6.56 -3.59
N CYS A 24 4.72 -5.62 -4.45
CA CYS A 24 3.58 -4.76 -4.18
C CYS A 24 2.41 -5.12 -5.09
N ARG A 25 1.47 -5.93 -4.59
CA ARG A 25 0.29 -6.34 -5.38
C ARG A 25 -0.60 -5.18 -5.82
N CYS A 26 -0.75 -4.13 -5.03
CA CYS A 26 -1.66 -3.03 -5.37
C CYS A 26 -1.16 -2.13 -6.51
N GLU A 27 0.15 -2.09 -6.72
CA GLU A 27 0.79 -1.23 -7.75
C GLU A 27 1.55 -2.10 -8.77
N GLU A 28 1.41 -3.42 -8.68
CA GLU A 28 2.05 -4.41 -9.57
C GLU A 28 3.57 -4.17 -9.72
N VAL A 29 4.22 -3.95 -8.57
CA VAL A 29 5.67 -3.69 -8.52
C VAL A 29 6.43 -4.99 -8.25
N PRO A 30 7.24 -5.46 -9.23
CA PRO A 30 8.01 -6.69 -9.08
C PRO A 30 9.33 -6.45 -8.33
N ALA A 31 9.92 -7.51 -7.78
CA ALA A 31 11.16 -7.46 -6.99
C ALA A 31 12.32 -6.84 -7.77
N GLY A 32 12.44 -7.15 -9.07
CA GLY A 32 13.47 -6.60 -9.95
C GLY A 32 13.45 -5.07 -10.00
N ARG A 33 12.26 -4.45 -10.00
CA ARG A 33 12.11 -2.99 -10.01
C ARG A 33 12.55 -2.35 -8.69
N ILE A 34 12.35 -3.04 -7.57
CA ILE A 34 12.85 -2.60 -6.27
C ILE A 34 14.38 -2.72 -6.23
N ARG A 35 14.93 -3.81 -6.75
CA ARG A 35 16.39 -4.01 -6.85
C ARG A 35 17.04 -2.96 -7.73
N GLU A 36 16.47 -2.67 -8.91
CA GLU A 36 16.91 -1.59 -9.81
C GLU A 36 16.89 -0.23 -9.10
N ALA A 37 15.84 0.08 -8.34
CA ALA A 37 15.77 1.31 -7.57
C ALA A 37 16.92 1.44 -6.55
N VAL A 38 17.35 0.32 -5.95
CA VAL A 38 18.45 0.29 -4.99
C VAL A 38 19.81 0.34 -5.67
N SER A 39 20.04 -0.48 -6.70
CA SER A 39 21.36 -0.63 -7.33
C SER A 39 21.68 0.50 -8.31
N GLU A 40 20.73 0.92 -9.13
CA GLU A 40 20.96 1.87 -10.24
C GLU A 40 20.52 3.29 -9.89
N LEU A 41 19.42 3.43 -9.14
CA LEU A 41 18.82 4.74 -8.83
C LEU A 41 19.19 5.27 -7.44
N GLY A 42 19.96 4.51 -6.67
CA GLY A 42 20.55 4.94 -5.40
C GLY A 42 19.58 4.95 -4.22
N ALA A 43 18.46 4.23 -4.26
CA ALA A 43 17.57 4.10 -3.12
C ALA A 43 18.27 3.39 -1.95
N ARG A 44 18.18 3.98 -0.75
CA ARG A 44 18.76 3.43 0.49
C ARG A 44 17.73 3.15 1.58
N ASP A 45 16.47 3.46 1.31
CA ASP A 45 15.37 3.27 2.23
C ASP A 45 14.04 3.02 1.48
N ALA A 46 13.05 2.50 2.20
CA ALA A 46 11.73 2.22 1.65
C ALA A 46 11.01 3.47 1.13
N ARG A 47 11.29 4.64 1.72
CA ARG A 47 10.69 5.91 1.27
C ARG A 47 11.14 6.25 -0.15
N THR A 48 12.43 6.10 -0.43
CA THR A 48 13.02 6.37 -1.74
C THR A 48 12.56 5.33 -2.75
N VAL A 49 12.52 4.05 -2.38
CA VAL A 49 11.93 2.99 -3.22
C VAL A 49 10.47 3.31 -3.56
N LYS A 50 9.66 3.72 -2.58
CA LYS A 50 8.27 4.14 -2.78
C LYS A 50 8.14 5.28 -3.78
N LEU A 51 8.98 6.32 -3.68
CA LEU A 51 8.97 7.45 -4.62
C LEU A 51 9.36 7.04 -6.05
N LEU A 52 10.30 6.11 -6.20
CA LEU A 52 10.80 5.67 -7.51
C LEU A 52 9.91 4.61 -8.18
N THR A 53 9.26 3.76 -7.39
CA THR A 53 8.57 2.56 -7.90
C THR A 53 7.07 2.55 -7.66
N ARG A 54 6.56 3.47 -6.84
CA ARG A 54 5.18 3.47 -6.30
C ARG A 54 4.84 2.36 -5.32
N ALA A 55 5.77 1.46 -4.98
CA ALA A 55 5.52 0.40 -4.00
C ALA A 55 5.02 0.99 -2.66
N GLY A 56 3.82 0.57 -2.26
CA GLY A 56 3.15 1.06 -1.04
C GLY A 56 2.19 2.24 -1.23
N MET A 57 1.98 2.75 -2.45
CA MET A 57 1.03 3.84 -2.73
C MET A 57 -0.37 3.39 -3.17
N GLY A 58 -0.59 2.09 -3.35
CA GLY A 58 -1.89 1.56 -3.76
C GLY A 58 -2.91 1.49 -2.63
N TRP A 59 -4.05 0.84 -2.87
CA TRP A 59 -5.20 0.81 -1.95
C TRP A 59 -4.87 0.34 -0.52
N CYS A 60 -3.97 -0.65 -0.38
CA CYS A 60 -3.53 -1.11 0.94
C CYS A 60 -2.62 -0.11 1.67
N GLN A 61 -2.20 0.96 1.01
CA GLN A 61 -1.30 2.00 1.50
C GLN A 61 -0.01 1.43 2.11
N GLY A 62 0.51 0.33 1.56
CA GLY A 62 1.75 -0.31 2.02
C GLY A 62 1.62 -1.16 3.28
N ARG A 63 0.40 -1.54 3.71
CA ARG A 63 0.21 -2.44 4.88
C ARG A 63 0.71 -3.86 4.61
N MET A 64 0.59 -4.31 3.36
CA MET A 64 0.98 -5.66 2.94
C MET A 64 2.46 -5.72 2.58
N CYS A 65 2.93 -4.79 1.74
CA CYS A 65 4.27 -4.84 1.16
C CYS A 65 5.31 -4.02 1.93
N GLY A 66 4.92 -3.18 2.90
CA GLY A 66 5.82 -2.22 3.54
C GLY A 66 7.06 -2.86 4.17
N THR A 67 6.88 -3.92 4.94
CA THR A 67 7.98 -4.67 5.57
C THR A 67 8.89 -5.32 4.52
N ALA A 68 8.31 -5.93 3.49
CA ALA A 68 9.04 -6.56 2.39
C ALA A 68 9.89 -5.54 1.61
N VAL A 69 9.29 -4.38 1.27
CA VAL A 69 9.96 -3.28 0.58
C VAL A 69 11.11 -2.72 1.42
N SER A 70 10.92 -2.52 2.72
CA SER A 70 12.01 -2.10 3.62
C SER A 70 13.17 -3.09 3.66
N CYS A 71 12.86 -4.39 3.75
CA CYS A 71 13.88 -5.44 3.76
C CYS A 71 14.68 -5.44 2.45
N LEU A 72 14.01 -5.35 1.29
CA LEU A 72 14.69 -5.28 -0.01
C LEU A 72 15.49 -3.98 -0.19
N ALA A 73 14.96 -2.84 0.28
CA ALA A 73 15.67 -1.56 0.24
C ALA A 73 16.97 -1.59 1.07
N ALA A 74 17.00 -2.38 2.14
CA ALA A 74 18.18 -2.63 2.97
C ALA A 74 19.01 -3.83 2.48
N ALA A 75 18.89 -4.22 1.21
CA ALA A 75 19.61 -5.35 0.61
C ALA A 75 19.43 -6.69 1.35
N GLY A 76 18.23 -6.95 1.89
CA GLY A 76 17.90 -8.18 2.60
C GLY A 76 18.22 -8.15 4.09
N ALA A 77 18.80 -7.06 4.62
CA ALA A 77 18.94 -6.88 6.06
C ALA A 77 17.56 -6.71 6.73
N THR A 78 17.48 -7.05 8.02
CA THR A 78 16.32 -6.73 8.85
C THR A 78 16.24 -5.22 9.00
N ALA A 79 15.46 -4.58 8.14
CA ALA A 79 15.12 -3.17 8.26
C ALA A 79 13.92 -3.02 9.20
N GLU A 80 13.96 -2.02 10.08
CA GLU A 80 12.74 -1.63 10.78
C GLU A 80 11.69 -1.17 9.76
N PRO A 81 10.43 -1.64 9.87
CA PRO A 81 9.38 -1.16 9.00
C PRO A 81 9.24 0.37 9.16
N PRO A 82 8.94 1.11 8.08
CA PRO A 82 8.94 2.56 8.13
C PRO A 82 7.86 3.01 9.13
N ALA A 83 8.19 4.00 9.96
CA ALA A 83 7.24 4.67 10.84
C ALA A 83 6.28 5.59 10.04
N GLU A 84 5.74 5.11 8.93
CA GLU A 84 4.76 5.84 8.13
C GLU A 84 3.44 5.94 8.91
N ARG A 85 3.17 7.14 9.43
CA ARG A 85 1.88 7.48 10.02
C ARG A 85 0.80 7.40 8.96
N ARG A 86 -0.17 6.51 9.17
CA ARG A 86 -1.37 6.35 8.35
C ARG A 86 -2.56 6.84 9.16
N PRO A 87 -2.96 8.12 9.01
CA PRO A 87 -4.03 8.69 9.83
C PRO A 87 -5.38 8.00 9.61
N PHE A 88 -5.56 7.36 8.44
CA PHE A 88 -6.75 6.61 8.10
C PHE A 88 -6.47 5.11 7.99
N ALA A 89 -7.36 4.31 8.57
CA ALA A 89 -7.32 2.85 8.44
C ALA A 89 -7.70 2.39 7.02
N LEU A 90 -8.54 3.15 6.33
CA LEU A 90 -9.04 2.90 4.98
C LEU A 90 -9.18 4.24 4.24
N PRO A 91 -9.14 4.26 2.91
CA PRO A 91 -9.52 5.44 2.15
C PRO A 91 -10.95 5.87 2.50
N VAL A 92 -11.16 7.17 2.72
CA VAL A 92 -12.47 7.76 3.04
C VAL A 92 -12.81 8.76 1.94
N PRO A 93 -14.05 8.81 1.43
CA PRO A 93 -14.43 9.82 0.45
C PRO A 93 -14.21 11.24 0.99
N LEU A 94 -13.73 12.15 0.13
CA LEU A 94 -13.52 13.54 0.52
C LEU A 94 -14.82 14.23 0.97
N ALA A 95 -15.96 13.83 0.37
CA ALA A 95 -17.28 14.33 0.77
C ALA A 95 -17.62 14.01 2.24
N THR A 96 -17.23 12.84 2.74
CA THR A 96 -17.42 12.46 4.14
C THR A 96 -16.67 13.40 5.07
N LEU A 97 -15.44 13.78 4.73
CA LEU A 97 -14.64 14.72 5.52
C LEU A 97 -15.21 16.14 5.43
N ALA A 98 -15.63 16.57 4.25
CA ALA A 98 -16.22 17.90 4.04
C ALA A 98 -17.55 18.08 4.79
N ALA A 99 -18.34 17.02 4.94
CA ALA A 99 -19.59 17.04 5.69
C ALA A 99 -19.41 17.27 7.20
N LEU A 100 -18.20 17.05 7.75
CA LEU A 100 -17.93 17.28 9.17
C LEU A 100 -17.91 18.77 9.55
N ASP A 101 -17.67 19.66 8.58
CA ASP A 101 -17.58 21.12 8.78
C ASP A 101 -18.90 21.85 8.43
N ALA A 102 -19.88 21.12 7.90
CA ALA A 102 -21.19 21.67 7.60
C ALA A 102 -22.04 21.77 8.89
N PRO A 103 -22.71 22.90 9.16
CA PRO A 103 -23.73 22.93 10.21
C PRO A 103 -24.82 21.91 9.85
N PRO A 104 -25.37 21.17 10.82
CA PRO A 104 -26.40 20.17 10.55
C PRO A 104 -27.60 20.86 9.88
N GLY A 105 -27.82 20.55 8.60
CA GLY A 105 -28.99 20.99 7.86
C GLY A 105 -30.19 20.08 8.17
N PRO A 106 -31.43 20.57 7.97
CA PRO A 106 -32.65 19.81 8.27
C PRO A 106 -32.76 18.49 7.48
N ASP A 107 -32.03 18.38 6.37
CA ASP A 107 -32.06 17.23 5.46
C ASP A 107 -30.78 16.37 5.55
N THR A 108 -29.99 16.47 6.62
CA THR A 108 -28.78 15.64 6.77
C THR A 108 -29.19 14.17 6.87
N PRO A 109 -28.95 13.32 5.85
CA PRO A 109 -29.34 11.92 5.94
C PRO A 109 -28.46 11.26 7.00
N LEU A 110 -29.09 10.63 7.99
CA LEU A 110 -28.39 9.68 8.85
C LEU A 110 -27.88 8.56 7.96
N ASP A 111 -26.56 8.46 7.90
CA ASP A 111 -25.75 7.51 7.14
C ASP A 111 -26.40 6.11 7.15
N THR A 112 -27.14 5.80 6.10
CA THR A 112 -27.52 4.43 5.80
C THR A 112 -26.50 3.95 4.78
N PRO A 113 -25.59 3.03 5.14
CA PRO A 113 -24.57 2.57 4.20
C PRO A 113 -25.26 1.92 3.00
N GLN A 114 -25.22 2.60 1.86
CA GLN A 114 -25.59 1.99 0.58
C GLN A 114 -24.52 0.95 0.24
N PRO A 115 -24.88 -0.30 -0.05
CA PRO A 115 -23.90 -1.31 -0.45
C PRO A 115 -23.20 -0.82 -1.73
N SER A 116 -21.87 -0.73 -1.67
CA SER A 116 -21.04 -0.40 -2.82
C SER A 116 -21.36 -1.38 -3.96
N GLY A 117 -21.79 -0.84 -5.10
CA GLY A 117 -22.17 -1.61 -6.29
C GLY A 117 -21.12 -2.67 -6.61
N GLY A 118 -21.57 -3.92 -6.71
CA GLY A 118 -20.75 -5.04 -7.16
C GLY A 118 -20.33 -4.88 -8.64
N PRO A 119 -19.38 -5.72 -9.11
CA PRO A 119 -18.88 -5.65 -10.48
C PRO A 119 -20.03 -5.87 -11.48
N THR A 120 -20.29 -4.89 -12.33
CA THR A 120 -21.23 -5.02 -13.45
C THR A 120 -20.65 -6.02 -14.45
N THR A 121 -21.32 -7.15 -14.63
CA THR A 121 -20.97 -8.13 -15.67
C THR A 121 -21.13 -7.46 -17.04
N PRO A 122 -20.11 -7.45 -17.91
CA PRO A 122 -20.26 -6.88 -19.24
C PRO A 122 -21.16 -7.77 -20.10
N THR A 123 -22.15 -7.17 -20.74
CA THR A 123 -23.02 -7.82 -21.72
C THR A 123 -22.20 -8.29 -22.92
N PRO A 124 -22.28 -9.58 -23.34
CA PRO A 124 -21.59 -10.03 -24.55
C PRO A 124 -22.22 -9.39 -25.78
N ARG A 125 -21.37 -9.05 -26.75
CA ARG A 125 -21.75 -8.51 -28.07
C ARG A 125 -22.48 -9.54 -28.92
#